data_AF-A0AAP0RUL7-F1
#
_entry.id   AF-A0AAP0RUL7-F1
#
_cell.length_a   1.000
_cell.length_b   1.000
_cell.length_c   1.000
_cell.angle_alpha   90.00
_cell.angle_beta   90.00
_cell.angle_gamma   90.00
#
_symmetry.space_group_name_H-M   'P 1'
#
loop_
_entity.id
_entity.type
_entity.pdbx_description
1 polymer ?
#
loop_
_entity_poly.entity_id
_entity_poly.type
_entity_poly.pdbx_seq_one_letter_code
_entity_poly.pdbx_strand_id
1 'polypeptide(L)'
;MQHANHSTRSETHANLDGYSFPLCSAIVETLGKSQEKFHVRTLFVLGHNTRRDSEGVSYPIFNGLLVETCTGSVVPASFDRAEKCPDEIVRRIRVTASFEDHNWNRKLLETYDTKSDRFKIAPCYWTLYQSHMAMSLRQLSDSEILHICSTSPTAEGPDFVDTIRRQWEYLIQHPDWRETFPMKQPRVFERTADGGWVRC
;
A
#
# COMPACT_ATOMS: atom_id res chain seq x y z
N MET A 1 -14.62 10.16 42.11
CA MET A 1 -13.66 10.23 41.00
C MET A 1 -12.77 9.00 41.08
N GLN A 2 -13.12 7.96 40.33
CA GLN A 2 -12.37 6.71 40.27
C GLN A 2 -11.39 6.80 39.10
N HIS A 3 -10.10 6.75 39.40
CA HIS A 3 -9.06 6.54 38.40
C HIS A 3 -9.10 5.06 38.00
N ALA A 4 -9.54 4.78 36.77
CA ALA A 4 -9.42 3.45 36.19
C ALA A 4 -7.96 3.20 35.81
N ASN A 5 -7.29 2.35 36.59
CA ASN A 5 -6.00 1.75 36.24
C ASN A 5 -6.19 0.88 34.98
N HIS A 6 -5.88 1.42 33.81
CA HIS A 6 -5.61 0.59 32.64
C HIS A 6 -4.28 -0.13 32.86
N SER A 7 -4.39 -1.36 33.37
CA SER A 7 -3.29 -2.32 33.40
C SER A 7 -2.86 -2.59 31.95
N THR A 8 -1.71 -2.03 31.56
CA THR A 8 -0.93 -2.50 30.41
C THR A 8 -0.40 -3.89 30.76
N ARG A 9 -1.24 -4.89 30.50
CA ARG A 9 -0.87 -6.30 30.59
C ARG A 9 0.24 -6.51 29.57
N SER A 10 1.47 -6.71 30.06
CA SER A 10 2.63 -7.08 29.26
C SER A 10 2.27 -8.31 28.43
N GLU A 11 2.09 -8.13 27.13
CA GLU A 11 1.87 -9.23 26.21
C GLU A 11 3.12 -10.12 26.24
N THR A 12 2.96 -11.34 26.72
CA THR A 12 3.97 -12.39 26.65
C THR A 12 4.42 -12.54 25.20
N HIS A 13 5.74 -12.57 24.97
CA HIS A 13 6.45 -12.69 23.68
C HIS A 13 5.97 -13.79 22.70
N ALA A 14 5.01 -14.63 23.07
CA ALA A 14 4.57 -15.81 22.35
C ALA A 14 3.53 -15.55 21.24
N ASN A 15 3.20 -14.29 20.91
CA ASN A 15 2.16 -13.96 19.92
C ASN A 15 2.58 -12.80 18.98
N LEU A 16 3.85 -12.79 18.56
CA LEU A 16 4.36 -11.86 17.55
C LEU A 16 4.09 -12.37 16.11
N ASP A 17 3.08 -13.22 15.91
CA ASP A 17 2.76 -13.92 14.66
C ASP A 17 2.07 -13.02 13.60
N GLY A 18 2.60 -11.81 13.39
CA GLY A 18 2.05 -10.87 12.42
C GLY A 18 3.12 -9.97 11.80
N TYR A 19 2.81 -9.40 10.63
CA TYR A 19 3.74 -8.58 9.86
C TYR A 19 4.01 -7.19 10.47
N SER A 20 3.08 -6.69 11.30
CA SER A 20 3.12 -5.31 11.83
C SER A 20 4.26 -5.08 12.83
N PHE A 21 4.52 -6.01 13.75
CA PHE A 21 5.58 -5.83 14.76
C PHE A 21 6.99 -5.87 14.15
N PRO A 22 7.36 -6.87 13.32
CA PRO A 22 8.65 -6.87 12.63
C PRO A 22 8.87 -5.60 11.79
N LEU A 23 7.85 -5.12 11.09
CA LEU A 23 7.93 -3.88 10.31
C LEU A 23 8.15 -2.66 11.21
N CYS A 24 7.39 -2.54 12.30
CA CYS A 24 7.54 -1.44 13.26
C CYS A 24 8.94 -1.43 13.87
N SER A 25 9.47 -2.59 14.29
CA SER A 25 10.83 -2.70 14.85
C SER A 25 11.86 -2.27 13.82
N ALA A 26 11.76 -2.77 12.57
CA ALA A 26 12.69 -2.42 11.50
C ALA A 26 12.73 -0.91 11.22
N ILE A 27 11.57 -0.23 11.22
CA ILE A 27 11.49 1.22 11.02
C ILE A 27 12.16 1.96 12.20
N VAL A 28 11.77 1.64 13.44
CA VAL A 28 12.31 2.31 14.65
C VAL A 28 13.81 2.11 14.77
N GLU A 29 14.30 0.89 14.56
CA GLU A 29 15.73 0.58 14.59
C GLU A 29 16.51 1.32 13.50
N THR A 30 15.95 1.42 12.29
CA THR A 30 16.59 2.14 11.18
C THR A 30 16.70 3.63 11.50
N LEU A 31 15.64 4.24 12.01
CA LEU A 31 15.65 5.65 12.42
C LEU A 31 16.63 5.88 13.59
N GLY A 32 16.66 4.98 14.57
CA GLY A 32 17.55 5.08 15.73
C GLY A 32 19.04 4.91 15.40
N LYS A 33 19.38 4.20 14.31
CA LYS A 33 20.76 4.03 13.81
C LYS A 33 21.20 5.16 12.87
N SER A 34 20.31 6.06 12.48
CA SER A 34 20.62 7.17 11.59
C SER A 34 21.53 8.20 12.26
N GLN A 35 22.34 8.90 11.46
CA GLN A 35 23.07 10.08 11.91
C GLN A 35 22.16 11.31 12.04
N GLU A 36 21.02 11.30 11.34
CA GLU A 36 20.00 12.35 11.42
C GLU A 36 19.23 12.24 12.74
N LYS A 37 18.88 13.40 13.32
CA LYS A 37 18.09 13.45 14.55
C LYS A 37 16.60 13.51 14.23
N PHE A 38 15.89 12.43 14.55
CA PHE A 38 14.44 12.37 14.39
C PHE A 38 13.73 12.61 15.71
N HIS A 39 12.74 13.51 15.69
CA HIS A 39 11.83 13.72 16.81
C HIS A 39 10.53 12.94 16.55
N VAL A 40 10.28 11.91 17.35
CA VAL A 40 9.02 11.16 17.25
C VAL A 40 7.87 12.04 17.73
N ARG A 41 7.04 12.51 16.80
CA ARG A 41 5.84 13.31 17.08
C ARG A 41 4.58 12.46 17.21
N THR A 42 4.49 11.40 16.42
CA THR A 42 3.33 10.50 16.39
C THR A 42 3.84 9.06 16.26
N LEU A 43 3.39 8.19 17.16
CA LEU A 43 3.64 6.74 17.10
C LEU A 43 2.34 6.03 17.47
N PHE A 44 1.49 5.80 16.47
CA PHE A 44 0.17 5.19 16.62
C PHE A 44 0.09 3.90 15.78
N VAL A 45 0.82 2.89 16.23
CA VAL A 45 1.01 1.60 15.55
C VAL A 45 0.80 0.46 16.54
N LEU A 46 0.72 -0.77 16.04
CA LEU A 46 0.53 -1.97 16.88
C LEU A 46 -0.70 -1.82 17.79
N GLY A 47 -0.59 -2.18 19.07
CA GLY A 47 -1.69 -2.09 20.03
C GLY A 47 -2.37 -0.72 20.11
N HIS A 48 -1.67 0.38 19.80
CA HIS A 48 -2.30 1.70 19.75
C HIS A 48 -3.27 1.85 18.58
N ASN A 49 -3.01 1.21 17.43
CA ASN A 49 -3.90 1.19 16.29
C ASN A 49 -4.72 -0.10 16.19
N THR A 50 -4.79 -0.94 17.24
CA THR A 50 -5.55 -2.20 17.20
C THR A 50 -6.86 -2.07 17.98
N ARG A 51 -7.97 -2.45 17.35
CA ARG A 51 -9.26 -2.75 17.99
C ARG A 51 -9.60 -4.22 17.83
N ARG A 52 -10.44 -4.75 18.72
CA ARG A 52 -10.96 -6.12 18.64
C ARG A 52 -12.49 -6.11 18.62
N ASP A 53 -13.08 -6.98 17.82
CA ASP A 53 -14.53 -7.21 17.84
C ASP A 53 -14.93 -8.16 18.99
N SER A 54 -16.23 -8.47 19.08
CA SER A 54 -16.78 -9.37 20.09
C SER A 54 -16.27 -10.82 19.98
N GLU A 55 -15.78 -11.22 18.80
CA GLU A 55 -15.21 -12.53 18.54
C GLU A 55 -13.69 -12.57 18.80
N GLY A 56 -13.10 -11.41 19.14
CA GLY A 56 -11.68 -11.27 19.44
C GLY A 56 -10.80 -11.05 18.20
N VAL A 57 -11.39 -10.93 17.01
CA VAL A 57 -10.67 -10.65 15.77
C VAL A 57 -10.11 -9.24 15.82
N SER A 58 -8.84 -9.08 15.42
CA SER A 58 -8.11 -7.83 15.52
C SER A 58 -8.14 -7.06 14.20
N TYR A 59 -8.40 -5.76 14.27
CA TYR A 59 -8.46 -4.86 13.12
C TYR A 59 -7.77 -3.54 13.45
N PRO A 60 -7.27 -2.83 12.43
CA PRO A 60 -6.81 -1.46 12.62
C PRO A 60 -7.96 -0.53 13.05
N ILE A 61 -7.66 0.49 13.86
CA ILE A 61 -8.61 1.57 14.20
C ILE A 61 -8.83 2.45 12.97
N PHE A 62 -7.76 2.79 12.26
CA PHE A 62 -7.80 3.44 10.94
C PHE A 62 -6.75 2.85 9.98
N ASN A 63 -7.04 2.92 8.69
CA ASN A 63 -6.21 2.36 7.60
C ASN A 63 -5.44 3.42 6.81
N GLY A 64 -5.77 4.70 7.00
CA GLY A 64 -5.18 5.79 6.24
C GLY A 64 -5.04 7.07 7.07
N LEU A 65 -4.12 7.91 6.62
CA LEU A 65 -3.84 9.22 7.18
C LEU A 65 -3.79 10.24 6.05
N LEU A 66 -4.29 11.44 6.31
CA LEU A 66 -4.06 12.62 5.48
C LEU A 66 -3.05 13.53 6.20
N VAL A 67 -2.10 14.06 5.43
CA VAL A 67 -1.14 15.06 5.92
C VAL A 67 -1.37 16.36 5.16
N GLU A 68 -1.74 17.42 5.87
CA GLU A 68 -1.82 18.77 5.30
C GLU A 68 -0.41 19.35 5.23
N THR A 69 0.15 19.49 4.03
CA THR A 69 1.56 19.86 3.83
C THR A 69 1.88 21.30 4.28
N CYS A 70 0.89 22.19 4.32
CA CYS A 70 1.08 23.57 4.75
C CYS A 70 1.25 23.70 6.27
N THR A 71 0.51 22.89 7.04
CA THR A 71 0.48 22.99 8.51
C THR A 71 1.23 21.86 9.21
N GLY A 72 1.44 20.74 8.50
CA GLY A 72 1.93 19.49 9.08
C GLY A 72 0.87 18.74 9.89
N SER A 73 -0.40 19.13 9.83
CA SER A 73 -1.49 18.44 10.52
C SER A 73 -1.68 17.03 9.98
N VAL A 74 -1.89 16.07 10.88
CA VAL A 74 -2.07 14.65 10.56
C VAL A 74 -3.41 14.19 11.13
N VAL A 75 -4.28 13.69 10.26
CA VAL A 75 -5.62 13.20 10.65
C VAL A 75 -5.92 11.85 10.04
N PRO A 76 -6.67 10.95 10.72
CA PRO A 76 -7.21 9.74 10.12
C PRO A 76 -8.05 10.07 8.88
N ALA A 77 -7.85 9.30 7.80
CA ALA A 77 -8.57 9.49 6.55
C ALA A 77 -8.78 8.15 5.82
N SER A 78 -9.82 8.11 4.99
CA SER A 78 -10.07 7.05 4.01
C SER A 78 -10.16 7.68 2.64
N PHE A 79 -9.67 6.98 1.62
CA PHE A 79 -9.69 7.45 0.24
C PHE A 79 -10.43 6.46 -0.62
N ASP A 80 -11.52 6.90 -1.22
CA ASP A 80 -12.29 6.10 -2.15
C ASP A 80 -11.51 5.86 -3.43
N ARG A 81 -11.94 4.87 -4.21
CA ARG A 81 -11.28 4.47 -5.46
C ARG A 81 -11.05 5.65 -6.43
N ALA A 82 -11.99 6.59 -6.51
CA ALA A 82 -11.90 7.77 -7.39
C ALA A 82 -10.88 8.82 -6.89
N GLU A 83 -10.53 8.79 -5.60
CA GLU A 83 -9.61 9.73 -4.96
C GLU A 83 -8.17 9.21 -4.96
N LYS A 84 -7.98 7.92 -5.32
CA LYS A 84 -6.65 7.34 -5.49
C LYS A 84 -5.95 8.04 -6.66
N CYS A 85 -4.69 8.40 -6.43
CA CYS A 85 -3.83 9.06 -7.42
C CYS A 85 -3.82 8.31 -8.78
N PRO A 86 -3.58 9.00 -9.90
CA PRO A 86 -3.78 8.48 -11.25
C PRO A 86 -3.07 7.15 -11.52
N ASP A 87 -3.64 6.39 -12.47
CA ASP A 87 -3.07 5.14 -12.98
C ASP A 87 -2.83 4.09 -11.89
N GLU A 88 -3.77 4.03 -10.95
CA GLU A 88 -3.74 3.20 -9.75
C GLU A 88 -3.41 1.72 -10.04
N ILE A 89 -3.99 1.14 -11.09
CA ILE A 89 -3.76 -0.27 -11.46
C ILE A 89 -2.30 -0.51 -11.88
N VAL A 90 -1.73 0.33 -12.74
CA VAL A 90 -0.32 0.19 -13.18
C VAL A 90 0.63 0.38 -11.99
N ARG A 91 0.34 1.34 -11.11
CA ARG A 91 1.14 1.57 -9.90
C ARG A 91 1.10 0.37 -8.95
N ARG A 92 -0.03 -0.33 -8.85
CA ARG A 92 -0.14 -1.56 -8.05
C ARG A 92 0.57 -2.73 -8.69
N ILE A 93 0.42 -2.94 -10.00
CA ILE A 93 1.16 -3.97 -10.76
C ILE A 93 2.67 -3.84 -10.53
N ARG A 94 3.19 -2.61 -10.52
CA ARG A 94 4.60 -2.32 -10.21
C ARG A 94 5.04 -2.84 -8.84
N VAL A 95 4.14 -2.87 -7.86
CA VAL A 95 4.39 -3.37 -6.49
C VAL A 95 4.19 -4.89 -6.41
N THR A 96 3.15 -5.42 -7.06
CA THR A 96 2.65 -6.79 -6.81
C THR A 96 3.09 -7.82 -7.84
N ALA A 97 3.10 -7.46 -9.13
CA ALA A 97 3.30 -8.39 -10.23
C ALA A 97 4.64 -8.21 -10.96
N SER A 98 5.31 -7.07 -10.80
CA SER A 98 6.64 -6.79 -11.38
C SER A 98 7.81 -7.33 -10.56
N PHE A 99 7.63 -8.44 -9.84
CA PHE A 99 8.66 -9.01 -8.96
C PHE A 99 9.90 -9.56 -9.69
N GLU A 100 9.79 -9.85 -10.99
CA GLU A 100 10.93 -10.25 -11.85
C GLU A 100 11.73 -9.05 -12.38
N ASP A 101 11.25 -7.81 -12.18
CA ASP A 101 11.95 -6.60 -12.61
C ASP A 101 13.03 -6.19 -11.62
N HIS A 102 14.24 -6.71 -11.84
CA HIS A 102 15.40 -6.42 -11.00
C HIS A 102 15.81 -4.94 -10.96
N ASN A 103 15.31 -4.08 -11.86
CA ASN A 103 15.62 -2.64 -11.81
C ASN A 103 15.07 -1.96 -10.55
N TRP A 104 14.07 -2.57 -9.91
CA TRP A 104 13.38 -2.03 -8.73
C TRP A 104 13.82 -2.69 -7.42
N ASN A 105 14.72 -3.67 -7.47
CA ASN A 105 15.22 -4.34 -6.26
C ASN A 105 15.75 -3.32 -5.24
N ARG A 106 15.18 -3.35 -4.03
CA ARG A 106 15.56 -2.49 -2.89
C ARG A 106 15.38 -0.98 -3.13
N LYS A 107 14.58 -0.58 -4.13
CA LYS A 107 14.28 0.83 -4.38
C LYS A 107 12.90 1.19 -3.87
N LEU A 108 12.80 2.36 -3.25
CA LEU A 108 11.50 2.99 -3.01
C LEU A 108 10.91 3.42 -4.36
N LEU A 109 9.63 3.09 -4.58
CA LEU A 109 8.95 3.39 -5.84
C LEU A 109 8.44 4.83 -5.82
N GLU A 110 9.34 5.78 -6.09
CA GLU A 110 8.96 7.18 -6.30
C GLU A 110 8.00 7.28 -7.49
N THR A 111 6.92 8.05 -7.30
CA THR A 111 5.85 8.22 -8.30
C THR A 111 5.45 9.67 -8.53
N TYR A 112 5.81 10.60 -7.65
CA TYR A 112 5.45 12.01 -7.76
C TYR A 112 6.72 12.88 -7.75
N ASP A 113 6.89 13.68 -8.79
CA ASP A 113 7.97 14.64 -8.93
C ASP A 113 7.51 16.01 -8.41
N THR A 114 7.91 16.31 -7.18
CA THR A 114 7.57 17.55 -6.48
C THR A 114 8.12 18.80 -7.16
N LYS A 115 9.18 18.71 -7.96
CA LYS A 115 9.76 19.87 -8.65
C LYS A 115 8.91 20.30 -9.83
N SER A 116 8.25 19.33 -10.49
CA SER A 116 7.44 19.59 -11.68
C SER A 116 5.92 19.50 -11.45
N ASP A 117 5.48 19.15 -10.24
CA ASP A 117 4.08 18.84 -9.88
C ASP A 117 3.45 17.81 -10.84
N ARG A 118 4.10 16.65 -10.98
CA ARG A 118 3.67 15.58 -11.89
C ARG A 118 3.77 14.21 -11.27
N PHE A 119 2.83 13.35 -11.59
CA PHE A 119 3.07 11.92 -11.45
C PHE A 119 3.96 11.44 -12.60
N LYS A 120 5.04 10.74 -12.27
CA LYS A 120 5.95 10.09 -13.21
C LYS A 120 6.08 8.62 -12.82
N ILE A 121 5.25 7.78 -13.43
CA ILE A 121 5.24 6.35 -13.16
C ILE A 121 6.29 5.73 -14.06
N ALA A 122 7.41 5.37 -13.45
CA ALA A 122 8.52 4.75 -14.15
C ALA A 122 8.13 3.36 -14.69
N PRO A 123 8.71 2.95 -15.83
CA PRO A 123 8.45 1.63 -16.42
C PRO A 123 8.73 0.49 -15.44
N CYS A 124 7.86 -0.50 -15.46
CA CYS A 124 8.08 -1.78 -14.79
C CYS A 124 7.78 -2.94 -15.73
N TYR A 125 8.41 -4.08 -15.46
CA TYR A 125 8.33 -5.24 -16.32
C TYR A 125 7.41 -6.32 -15.76
N TRP A 126 6.72 -6.98 -16.67
CA TRP A 126 6.09 -8.28 -16.47
C TRP A 126 6.21 -9.07 -17.78
N THR A 127 6.10 -10.38 -17.69
CA THR A 127 6.19 -11.29 -18.82
C THR A 127 4.86 -12.01 -19.03
N LEU A 128 4.80 -12.88 -20.04
CA LEU A 128 3.67 -13.78 -20.25
C LEU A 128 3.37 -14.65 -19.03
N TYR A 129 4.36 -14.90 -18.18
CA TYR A 129 4.18 -15.66 -16.94
C TYR A 129 3.14 -15.01 -16.02
N GLN A 130 3.24 -13.70 -15.78
CA GLN A 130 2.30 -12.96 -14.94
C GLN A 130 0.89 -12.95 -15.53
N SER A 131 0.77 -12.86 -16.86
CA SER A 131 -0.52 -12.97 -17.55
C SER A 131 -1.14 -14.35 -17.36
N HIS A 132 -0.37 -15.43 -17.54
CA HIS A 132 -0.85 -16.80 -17.28
C HIS A 132 -1.22 -17.01 -15.81
N MET A 133 -0.45 -16.49 -14.86
CA MET A 133 -0.83 -16.53 -13.44
C MET A 133 -2.14 -15.81 -13.21
N ALA A 134 -2.30 -14.60 -13.75
CA ALA A 134 -3.53 -13.81 -13.65
C ALA A 134 -4.74 -14.58 -14.24
N MET A 135 -4.58 -15.26 -15.38
CA MET A 135 -5.62 -16.11 -15.98
C MET A 135 -6.04 -17.28 -15.08
N SER A 136 -5.10 -17.90 -14.37
CA SER A 136 -5.40 -18.97 -13.43
C SER A 136 -6.10 -18.44 -12.17
N LEU A 137 -5.58 -17.34 -11.61
CA LEU A 137 -6.05 -16.78 -10.34
C LEU A 137 -7.42 -16.09 -10.45
N ARG A 138 -7.81 -15.57 -11.63
CA ARG A 138 -9.10 -14.88 -11.80
C ARG A 138 -10.32 -15.74 -11.46
N GLN A 139 -10.20 -17.07 -11.50
CA GLN A 139 -11.29 -18.02 -11.25
C GLN A 139 -11.51 -18.30 -9.76
N LEU A 140 -10.60 -17.85 -8.89
CA LEU A 140 -10.73 -18.00 -7.45
C LEU A 140 -11.91 -17.21 -6.90
N SER A 141 -12.53 -17.73 -5.84
CA SER A 141 -13.52 -17.03 -5.04
C SER A 141 -12.90 -15.90 -4.22
N ASP A 142 -13.71 -14.96 -3.76
CA ASP A 142 -13.21 -13.79 -3.01
C ASP A 142 -12.50 -14.18 -1.71
N SER A 143 -12.96 -15.23 -1.03
CA SER A 143 -12.31 -15.76 0.18
C SER A 143 -10.96 -16.40 -0.11
N GLU A 144 -10.83 -17.13 -1.22
CA GLU A 144 -9.54 -17.67 -1.67
C GLU A 144 -8.58 -16.53 -2.00
N ILE A 145 -9.03 -15.51 -2.73
CA ILE A 145 -8.21 -14.33 -3.07
C ILE A 145 -7.70 -13.63 -1.81
N LEU A 146 -8.58 -13.38 -0.84
CA LEU A 146 -8.18 -12.82 0.45
C LEU A 146 -7.12 -13.71 1.11
N HIS A 147 -7.34 -15.01 1.18
CA HIS A 147 -6.43 -15.93 1.85
C HIS A 147 -5.04 -15.99 1.20
N ILE A 148 -4.96 -15.99 -0.14
CA ILE A 148 -3.68 -16.16 -0.85
C ILE A 148 -2.96 -14.83 -1.16
N CYS A 149 -3.67 -13.70 -1.23
CA CYS A 149 -3.11 -12.43 -1.66
C CYS A 149 -2.99 -11.38 -0.54
N SER A 150 -3.65 -11.57 0.62
CA SER A 150 -3.59 -10.63 1.74
C SER A 150 -2.61 -11.09 2.82
N THR A 151 -1.97 -10.11 3.48
CA THR A 151 -1.21 -10.33 4.72
C THR A 151 -2.10 -10.40 5.97
N SER A 152 -3.37 -10.02 5.85
CA SER A 152 -4.36 -9.96 6.92
C SER A 152 -5.78 -10.15 6.35
N PRO A 153 -6.16 -11.38 5.93
CA PRO A 153 -7.38 -11.63 5.15
C PRO A 153 -8.69 -11.12 5.76
N THR A 154 -8.77 -11.07 7.10
CA THR A 154 -9.96 -10.57 7.81
C THR A 154 -10.00 -9.05 7.92
N ALA A 155 -8.89 -8.35 7.74
CA ALA A 155 -8.76 -6.92 8.01
C ALA A 155 -8.64 -6.03 6.76
N GLU A 156 -8.71 -6.61 5.56
CA GLU A 156 -8.61 -5.87 4.31
C GLU A 156 -9.80 -4.91 4.07
N GLY A 157 -9.55 -3.87 3.28
CA GLY A 157 -10.58 -2.95 2.83
C GLY A 157 -11.61 -3.62 1.92
N PRO A 158 -12.83 -3.06 1.82
CA PRO A 158 -13.92 -3.65 1.03
C PRO A 158 -13.63 -3.75 -0.48
N ASP A 159 -12.69 -2.96 -0.98
CA ASP A 159 -12.29 -2.91 -2.39
C ASP A 159 -11.05 -3.75 -2.71
N PHE A 160 -10.49 -4.49 -1.75
CA PHE A 160 -9.26 -5.27 -1.92
C PHE A 160 -9.39 -6.28 -3.06
N VAL A 161 -10.43 -7.12 -3.02
CA VAL A 161 -10.62 -8.18 -4.02
C VAL A 161 -10.92 -7.61 -5.41
N ASP A 162 -11.78 -6.58 -5.51
CA ASP A 162 -12.03 -5.88 -6.78
C ASP A 162 -10.74 -5.33 -7.38
N THR A 163 -9.90 -4.72 -6.54
CA THR A 163 -8.62 -4.16 -6.95
C THR A 163 -7.65 -5.23 -7.46
N ILE A 164 -7.60 -6.40 -6.82
CA ILE A 164 -6.78 -7.54 -7.28
C ILE A 164 -7.29 -8.05 -8.65
N ARG A 165 -8.60 -8.24 -8.79
CA ARG A 165 -9.21 -8.70 -10.06
C ARG A 165 -8.93 -7.75 -11.21
N ARG A 166 -8.99 -6.44 -10.98
CA ARG A 166 -8.67 -5.42 -11.99
C ARG A 166 -7.20 -5.42 -12.40
N GLN A 167 -6.28 -5.70 -11.48
CA GLN A 167 -4.86 -5.89 -11.83
C GLN A 167 -4.67 -7.11 -12.74
N TRP A 168 -5.31 -8.23 -12.42
CA TRP A 168 -5.25 -9.44 -13.25
C TRP A 168 -5.85 -9.21 -14.63
N GLU A 169 -7.02 -8.58 -14.72
CA GLU A 169 -7.64 -8.25 -16.00
C GLU A 169 -6.73 -7.35 -16.85
N TYR A 170 -6.07 -6.37 -16.24
CA TYR A 170 -5.09 -5.52 -16.94
C TYR A 170 -3.90 -6.33 -17.48
N LEU A 171 -3.33 -7.25 -16.70
CA LEU A 171 -2.22 -8.12 -17.14
C LEU A 171 -2.64 -9.09 -18.25
N ILE A 172 -3.89 -9.52 -18.26
CA ILE A 172 -4.45 -10.39 -19.32
C ILE A 172 -4.65 -9.59 -20.61
N GLN A 173 -5.17 -8.36 -20.51
CA GLN A 173 -5.40 -7.49 -21.66
C GLN A 173 -4.11 -6.91 -22.24
N HIS A 174 -3.11 -6.66 -21.39
CA HIS A 174 -1.81 -6.09 -21.77
C HIS A 174 -0.66 -7.02 -21.33
N PRO A 175 -0.52 -8.19 -21.96
CA PRO A 175 0.49 -9.18 -21.56
C PRO A 175 1.92 -8.72 -21.86
N ASP A 176 2.10 -7.77 -22.79
CA ASP A 176 3.36 -7.12 -23.08
C ASP A 176 3.45 -5.76 -22.36
N TRP A 177 4.34 -5.64 -21.37
CA TRP A 177 4.55 -4.39 -20.62
C TRP A 177 4.88 -3.18 -21.50
N ARG A 178 5.44 -3.42 -22.71
CA ARG A 178 5.78 -2.37 -23.69
C ARG A 178 4.53 -1.65 -24.22
N GLU A 179 3.35 -2.26 -24.16
CA GLU A 179 2.09 -1.57 -24.44
C GLU A 179 1.78 -0.50 -23.39
N THR A 180 2.11 -0.80 -22.12
CA THR A 180 1.90 0.13 -21.02
C THR A 180 2.97 1.22 -20.98
N PHE A 181 4.22 0.86 -21.27
CA PHE A 181 5.39 1.75 -21.32
C PHE A 181 6.10 1.70 -22.68
N PRO A 182 5.52 2.30 -23.74
CA PRO A 182 6.11 2.33 -25.06
C PRO A 182 7.51 2.95 -25.02
N MET A 183 8.46 2.33 -25.73
CA MET A 183 9.86 2.78 -25.78
C MET A 183 10.50 2.96 -24.39
N LYS A 184 10.01 2.26 -23.36
CA LYS A 184 10.46 2.39 -21.96
C LYS A 184 10.28 3.83 -21.43
N GLN A 185 9.32 4.57 -21.94
CA GLN A 185 8.99 5.90 -21.43
C GLN A 185 8.08 5.81 -20.20
N PRO A 186 8.25 6.69 -19.20
CA PRO A 186 7.36 6.75 -18.05
C PRO A 186 5.96 7.23 -18.46
N ARG A 187 4.95 6.88 -17.66
CA ARG A 187 3.61 7.45 -17.80
C ARG A 187 3.55 8.71 -16.95
N VAL A 188 3.32 9.84 -17.61
CA VAL A 188 3.34 11.16 -16.99
C VAL A 188 1.92 11.70 -16.87
N PHE A 189 1.59 12.25 -15.71
CA PHE A 189 0.31 12.91 -15.47
C PHE A 189 0.53 14.30 -14.90
N GLU A 190 -0.18 15.27 -15.46
CA GLU A 190 -0.19 16.67 -15.02
C GLU A 190 -1.49 16.99 -14.29
N ARG A 191 -1.38 17.88 -13.30
CA ARG A 191 -2.52 18.35 -12.54
C ARG A 191 -3.36 19.29 -13.41
N THR A 192 -4.66 19.08 -13.43
CA THR A 192 -5.60 19.97 -14.12
C THR A 192 -6.03 21.12 -13.21
N ALA A 193 -6.59 22.19 -13.78
CA ALA A 193 -6.97 23.40 -13.04
C ALA A 193 -8.06 23.14 -11.96
N ASP A 194 -8.89 22.12 -12.17
CA ASP A 194 -9.92 21.65 -11.23
C ASP A 194 -9.38 20.67 -10.16
N GLY A 195 -8.07 20.42 -10.15
CA GLY A 195 -7.41 19.56 -9.16
C GLY A 195 -7.34 18.08 -9.54
N GLY A 196 -7.89 17.70 -10.70
CA GLY A 196 -7.76 16.36 -11.29
C GLY A 196 -6.38 16.09 -11.91
N TRP A 197 -6.30 14.97 -12.65
CA TRP A 197 -5.08 14.53 -13.31
C TRP A 197 -5.35 14.10 -14.75
N VAL A 198 -4.52 14.55 -15.69
CA VAL A 198 -4.59 14.16 -17.11
C VAL A 198 -3.28 13.51 -17.55
N ARG A 199 -3.36 12.47 -18.39
CA ARG A 199 -2.17 11.81 -18.95
C ARG A 199 -1.58 12.67 -20.08
N CYS A 200 -0.27 12.88 -20.04
CA CYS A 200 0.51 13.59 -21.05
C CYS A 200 1.12 12.65 -22.09
#